data_AF-O69428-F1
#
_entry.id   AF-O69428-F1
#
_cell.length_a   1.000
_cell.length_b   1.000
_cell.length_c   1.000
_cell.angle_alpha   90.00
_cell.angle_beta   90.00
_cell.angle_gamma   90.00
#
_symmetry.space_group_name_H-M   'P 1'
#
loop_
_entity.id
_entity.type
_entity.pdbx_description
1 polymer ?
#
loop_
_entity_poly.entity_id
_entity_poly.type
_entity_poly.pdbx_seq_one_letter_code
_entity_poly.pdbx_strand_id
1 'polypeptide(L)'
;MENYFSNFSLEDQNFMIDFLLSEGNISRMCKKGYSYSKVKKKLQCINEKIGKDRYTEDALKVYLDILVSEDILFPEIASLIYKKHKGAL
;
A
#
# COMPACT_ATOMS: atom_id res chain seq x y z
N MET A 1 12.28 2.17 -11.39
CA MET A 1 11.26 1.47 -10.58
C MET A 1 10.71 2.48 -9.60
N GLU A 2 9.40 2.73 -9.63
CA GLU A 2 8.74 3.47 -8.55
C GLU A 2 8.95 2.72 -7.23
N ASN A 3 9.34 3.43 -6.17
CA ASN A 3 9.54 2.83 -4.86
C ASN A 3 8.20 2.79 -4.12
N TYR A 4 7.41 1.74 -4.37
CA TYR A 4 6.13 1.49 -3.71
C TYR A 4 6.23 1.35 -2.18
N PHE A 5 7.44 1.30 -1.62
CA PHE A 5 7.71 1.18 -0.19
C PHE A 5 8.40 2.42 0.40
N SER A 6 8.38 3.57 -0.27
CA SER A 6 9.01 4.81 0.21
C SER A 6 8.54 5.24 1.61
N ASN A 7 7.32 4.87 1.99
CA ASN A 7 6.72 5.18 3.30
C ASN A 7 7.19 4.22 4.42
N PHE A 8 8.00 3.21 4.10
CA PHE A 8 8.53 2.24 5.06
C PHE A 8 9.97 2.58 5.47
N SER A 9 10.40 2.05 6.63
CA SER A 9 11.79 2.17 7.06
C SER A 9 12.72 1.48 6.08
N LEU A 10 13.98 1.91 5.98
CA LEU A 10 14.96 1.28 5.08
C LEU A 10 15.12 -0.22 5.36
N GLU A 11 15.01 -0.63 6.63
CA GLU A 11 15.04 -2.03 7.03
C GLU A 11 13.82 -2.82 6.50
N ASP A 12 12.64 -2.21 6.50
CA ASP A 12 11.42 -2.84 5.98
C ASP A 12 11.40 -2.85 4.44
N GLN A 13 11.93 -1.81 3.80
CA GLN A 13 12.13 -1.77 2.35
C GLN A 13 13.04 -2.93 1.89
N ASN A 14 14.21 -3.08 2.53
CA ASN A 14 15.14 -4.18 2.23
C ASN A 14 14.50 -5.55 2.48
N PHE A 15 13.75 -5.70 3.59
CA PHE A 15 13.01 -6.93 3.88
C PHE A 15 11.99 -7.27 2.78
N MET A 16 11.22 -6.29 2.30
CA MET A 16 10.21 -6.50 1.25
C MET A 16 10.85 -6.85 -0.08
N ILE A 17 11.98 -6.21 -0.43
CA ILE A 17 12.76 -6.58 -1.62
C ILE A 17 13.24 -8.02 -1.50
N ASP A 18 13.82 -8.41 -0.37
CA ASP A 18 14.27 -9.79 -0.14
C ASP A 18 13.14 -10.81 -0.20
N PHE A 19 11.96 -10.43 0.30
CA PHE A 19 10.75 -11.25 0.26
C PHE A 19 10.25 -11.45 -1.16
N LEU A 20 10.21 -10.38 -1.98
CA LEU A 20 9.83 -10.45 -3.39
C LEU A 20 10.84 -11.28 -4.21
N LEU A 21 12.14 -11.08 -3.99
CA LEU A 21 13.19 -11.91 -4.59
C LEU A 21 13.12 -13.38 -4.15
N SER A 22 12.47 -13.65 -3.03
CA SER A 22 12.20 -15.00 -2.53
C SER A 22 10.86 -15.55 -3.02
N GLU A 23 10.19 -14.88 -3.96
CA GLU A 23 8.86 -15.24 -4.49
C GLU A 23 7.79 -15.34 -3.40
N GLY A 24 7.92 -14.53 -2.33
CA GLY A 24 7.05 -14.58 -1.17
C GLY A 24 7.19 -15.84 -0.31
N ASN A 25 8.22 -16.66 -0.53
CA ASN A 25 8.42 -17.90 0.19
C ASN A 25 9.19 -17.68 1.50
N ILE A 26 8.53 -17.95 2.64
CA ILE A 26 9.11 -17.78 3.97
C ILE A 26 10.31 -18.72 4.19
N SER A 27 10.25 -19.96 3.71
CA SER A 27 11.35 -20.92 3.86
C SER A 27 12.61 -20.45 3.12
N ARG A 28 12.46 -19.78 1.97
CA ARG A 28 13.59 -19.16 1.25
C ARG A 28 14.14 -17.94 2.00
N MET A 29 13.29 -17.14 2.63
CA MET A 29 13.73 -16.07 3.54
C MET A 29 14.53 -16.61 4.72
N CYS A 30 14.14 -17.77 5.27
CA CYS A 30 14.88 -18.39 6.36
C CYS A 30 16.30 -18.81 5.94
N LYS A 31 16.48 -19.25 4.69
CA LYS A 31 17.81 -19.56 4.13
C LYS A 31 18.71 -18.32 4.00
N LYS A 32 18.14 -17.11 3.93
CA LYS A 32 18.86 -15.83 3.95
C LYS A 32 19.22 -15.35 5.37
N GLY A 33 18.91 -16.12 6.41
CA GLY A 33 19.25 -15.79 7.80
C GLY A 33 18.14 -15.10 8.60
N TYR A 34 16.96 -14.92 8.03
CA TYR A 34 15.79 -14.48 8.79
C TYR A 34 15.21 -15.63 9.62
N SER A 35 14.80 -15.38 10.87
CA SER A 35 14.03 -16.39 11.60
C SER A 35 12.58 -16.41 11.13
N TYR A 36 11.95 -17.58 11.10
CA TYR A 36 10.55 -17.74 10.68
C TYR A 36 9.60 -16.80 11.46
N SER A 37 9.79 -16.71 12.78
CA SER A 37 9.03 -15.82 13.65
C SER A 37 9.22 -14.35 13.27
N LYS A 38 10.45 -13.92 12.93
CA LYS A 38 10.74 -12.56 12.50
C LYS A 38 10.08 -12.24 11.16
N VAL A 39 10.12 -13.16 10.19
CA VAL A 39 9.44 -12.98 8.88
C VAL A 39 7.94 -12.81 9.09
N LYS A 40 7.30 -13.68 9.89
CA LYS A 40 5.85 -13.63 10.15
C LYS A 40 5.44 -12.32 10.84
N LYS A 41 6.20 -11.88 11.86
CA LYS A 41 5.95 -10.61 12.55
C LYS A 41 6.10 -9.41 11.62
N LYS A 42 7.16 -9.36 10.79
CA LYS A 42 7.36 -8.26 9.85
C LYS A 42 6.24 -8.18 8.81
N LEU A 43 5.85 -9.31 8.22
CA LEU A 43 4.73 -9.36 7.28
C LEU A 43 3.42 -8.87 7.92
N GLN A 44 3.16 -9.26 9.17
CA GLN A 44 2.00 -8.78 9.91
C GLN A 44 2.04 -7.26 10.09
N CYS A 45 3.16 -6.70 10.60
CA CYS A 45 3.29 -5.26 10.80
C CYS A 45 3.16 -4.46 9.49
N ILE A 46 3.71 -4.99 8.40
CA ILE A 46 3.60 -4.35 7.07
C ILE A 46 2.15 -4.38 6.59
N ASN A 47 1.47 -5.51 6.74
CA ASN A 47 0.06 -5.63 6.37
C ASN A 47 -0.84 -4.72 7.22
N GLU A 48 -0.55 -4.56 8.51
CA GLU A 48 -1.25 -3.62 9.39
C GLU A 48 -1.01 -2.16 8.99
N LYS A 49 0.20 -1.79 8.56
CA LYS A 49 0.50 -0.45 8.03
C LYS A 49 -0.25 -0.18 6.71
N ILE A 50 -0.18 -1.10 5.75
CA ILE A 50 -0.92 -1.00 4.48
C ILE A 50 -2.43 -0.97 4.73
N GLY A 51 -2.91 -1.78 5.67
CA GLY A 51 -4.31 -1.82 6.07
C GLY A 51 -4.77 -0.50 6.69
N LYS A 52 -3.97 0.11 7.57
CA LYS A 52 -4.27 1.43 8.14
C LYS A 52 -4.36 2.51 7.08
N ASP A 53 -3.48 2.51 6.07
CA ASP A 53 -3.57 3.44 4.96
C ASP A 53 -4.88 3.25 4.17
N ARG A 54 -5.31 2.00 3.96
CA ARG A 54 -6.62 1.68 3.35
C ARG A 54 -7.82 2.14 4.17
N TYR A 55 -7.72 2.24 5.49
CA TYR A 55 -8.79 2.78 6.34
C TYR A 55 -8.81 4.32 6.37
N THR A 56 -7.74 4.98 5.94
CA THR A 56 -7.68 6.46 5.84
C THR A 56 -8.03 6.98 4.45
N GLU A 57 -7.99 6.13 3.43
CA GLU A 57 -8.46 6.50 2.10
C GLU A 57 -9.98 6.60 2.07
N ASP A 58 -10.48 7.80 1.83
CA ASP A 58 -11.89 8.07 1.63
C ASP A 58 -12.39 7.24 0.44
N ALA A 59 -13.31 6.31 0.68
CA ALA A 59 -13.80 5.39 -0.33
C ALA A 59 -14.37 6.11 -1.57
N LEU A 60 -14.96 7.31 -1.37
CA LEU A 60 -15.43 8.13 -2.48
C LEU A 60 -14.25 8.66 -3.30
N LYS A 61 -13.17 9.09 -2.64
CA LYS A 61 -11.97 9.57 -3.34
C LYS A 61 -11.38 8.47 -4.21
N VAL A 62 -11.20 7.27 -3.66
CA VAL A 62 -10.66 6.11 -4.39
C VAL A 62 -11.52 5.79 -5.61
N TYR A 63 -12.84 5.80 -5.46
CA TYR A 63 -13.76 5.55 -6.58
C TYR A 63 -13.64 6.63 -7.68
N LEU A 64 -13.55 7.91 -7.30
CA LEU A 64 -13.39 9.00 -8.25
C LEU A 64 -12.05 8.93 -8.99
N ASP A 65 -10.97 8.58 -8.28
CA ASP A 65 -9.64 8.41 -8.88
C ASP A 65 -9.63 7.25 -9.90
N ILE A 66 -10.35 6.15 -9.63
CA ILE A 66 -10.54 5.05 -10.60
C ILE A 66 -11.26 5.55 -11.86
N LEU A 67 -12.38 6.27 -11.71
CA LEU A 67 -13.13 6.78 -12.87
C LEU A 67 -12.31 7.75 -13.72
N VAL A 68 -11.44 8.54 -13.10
CA VAL A 68 -10.49 9.41 -13.83
C VAL A 68 -9.44 8.58 -14.56
N SER A 69 -8.90 7.54 -13.93
CA SER A 69 -7.89 6.67 -14.55
C SER A 69 -8.42 5.84 -15.73
N GLU A 70 -9.73 5.57 -15.74
CA GLU A 70 -10.42 4.84 -16.83
C GLU A 70 -10.96 5.79 -17.92
N ASP A 71 -10.61 7.09 -17.89
CA ASP A 71 -11.10 8.14 -18.80
C ASP A 71 -12.65 8.27 -18.83
N ILE A 72 -13.34 7.80 -17.79
CA ILE A 72 -14.80 7.88 -17.64
C ILE A 72 -15.21 9.25 -17.12
N LEU A 73 -14.39 9.84 -16.24
CA LEU A 73 -14.68 11.10 -15.56
C LEU A 73 -13.53 12.09 -15.69
N PHE A 74 -13.83 13.34 -16.02
CA PHE A 74 -12.82 14.39 -16.05
C PHE A 74 -12.26 14.68 -14.65
N PRO A 75 -10.93 14.86 -14.49
CA PRO A 75 -10.29 15.17 -13.22
C PRO A 75 -10.91 16.36 -12.46
N GLU A 76 -11.34 17.40 -13.20
CA GLU A 76 -11.96 18.61 -12.65
C GLU A 76 -13.32 18.31 -12.02
N ILE A 77 -14.10 17.41 -12.62
CA ILE A 77 -15.40 16.98 -12.11
C ILE A 77 -15.21 16.11 -10.87
N ALA A 78 -14.27 15.16 -10.90
CA ALA A 78 -13.90 14.37 -9.73
C ALA A 78 -13.50 15.25 -8.53
N SER A 79 -12.67 16.27 -8.77
CA SER A 79 -12.27 17.24 -7.74
C SER A 79 -13.45 18.01 -7.15
N LEU A 80 -14.39 18.47 -7.99
CA LEU A 80 -15.60 19.17 -7.55
C LEU A 80 -16.51 18.29 -6.68
N ILE A 81 -16.75 17.04 -7.09
CA ILE A 81 -17.56 16.07 -6.35
C ILE A 81 -16.94 15.82 -4.97
N TYR A 82 -15.62 15.56 -4.92
CA TYR A 82 -14.92 15.29 -3.67
C TYR A 82 -14.92 16.51 -2.73
N LYS A 83 -14.70 17.73 -3.26
CA LYS A 83 -14.79 18.97 -2.48
C LYS A 83 -16.18 19.16 -1.87
N LYS A 84 -17.24 18.90 -2.62
CA LYS A 84 -18.62 19.00 -2.13
C LYS A 84 -18.90 17.98 -1.03
N HIS A 85 -18.40 16.74 -1.17
CA HIS A 85 -18.52 15.71 -0.15
C HIS A 85 -17.83 16.12 1.17
N LYS A 86 -16.62 16.69 1.10
CA LYS A 86 -15.89 17.15 2.29
C LYS A 86 -16.45 18.42 2.93
N GLY A 87 -17.09 19.30 2.15
CA GLY A 87 -17.75 20.51 2.67
C GLY A 87 -19.17 20.28 3.22
N ALA A 88 -19.72 19.07 3.08
CA ALA A 88 -21.03 18.69 3.60
C ALA A 88 -20.96 18.01 4.99
N LEU A 89 -19.75 17.81 5.52
CA LEU A 89 -19.43 17.36 6.88
C LEU A 89 -18.99 18.55 7.74
#